data_AF-A0A7S4IN65-F1
#
_entry.id   AF-A0A7S4IN65-F1
#
_cell.length_a   1.000
_cell.length_b   1.000
_cell.length_c   1.000
_cell.angle_alpha   90.00
_cell.angle_beta   90.00
_cell.angle_gamma   90.00
#
_symmetry.space_group_name_H-M   'P 1'
#
loop_
_entity.id
_entity.type
_entity.pdbx_description
1 polymer ?
#
loop_
_entity_poly.entity_id
_entity_poly.type
_entity_poly.pdbx_seq_one_letter_code
_entity_poly.pdbx_strand_id
1 'polypeptide(L)'
;KLEEHVETDFKVADELQLPESAPAETGTSSANEEEESSIKIVAAGRMKAFHFPSIVEKVIELSGKEKPNIVYIGTASFDRTDKFNLITKLFREHECVIERLGVSEEKDVPSKEVMRRLVVEWADVLLCSGGNTLHALLRWKEIGLDLLMKKAAEKGTVLSGGSAGAGCWFSSVHSDSLRPDNVKNAERVLSELDEDDLTDWDYAKISGMGYINAMCVPHFDATGTNEVTRSEHAQEVLVQQPDGAPAIGIDENAAFIVDGDRAMVVSGDGEATCHVVVADEKTGVTAAVPIPQVEEGVPLDELLVLHEPCDAPHLEKLEEHVETDFKVADELQLPESAPAETGTSSANEEEESSIKIVAAGRMKAFHFPSIVEKVIELSGKEKPNIVYIGTASFDRTDKFNLITKLFREHECVIERLGVSEEKDVPSKEVMRRLVVEWADVLLCSGGNTLHALLRWKEIGLDLLMKKAAEKGTVPSGGSA
;
A
#
# COMPACT_ATOMS: atom_id res chain seq x y z
N LYS A 1 -27.91 -16.45 46.27
CA LYS A 1 -28.84 -15.37 46.67
C LYS A 1 -29.36 -14.74 45.39
N LEU A 2 -30.57 -15.16 45.02
CA LEU A 2 -31.55 -14.53 44.13
C LEU A 2 -31.12 -14.13 42.71
N GLU A 3 -31.53 -14.98 41.77
CA GLU A 3 -32.12 -14.56 40.49
C GLU A 3 -33.40 -13.74 40.72
N GLU A 4 -33.81 -13.04 39.66
CA GLU A 4 -35.14 -12.49 39.35
C GLU A 4 -35.48 -11.01 39.67
N HIS A 5 -36.13 -10.39 38.65
CA HIS A 5 -36.80 -9.08 38.53
C HIS A 5 -35.84 -7.92 38.18
N VAL A 6 -36.02 -7.15 37.09
CA VAL A 6 -37.19 -6.33 36.75
C VAL A 6 -37.23 -6.04 35.23
N GLU A 7 -38.37 -6.35 34.60
CA GLU A 7 -38.88 -5.74 33.36
C GLU A 7 -39.49 -4.35 33.66
N THR A 8 -39.67 -3.51 32.62
CA THR A 8 -40.38 -2.20 32.56
C THR A 8 -39.51 -0.97 32.92
N ASP A 9 -39.51 0.18 32.22
CA ASP A 9 -40.48 0.80 31.31
C ASP A 9 -39.79 1.82 30.35
N PHE A 10 -40.36 1.95 29.16
CA PHE A 10 -40.16 3.09 28.26
C PHE A 10 -40.67 4.39 28.90
N LYS A 11 -39.87 5.46 28.88
CA LYS A 11 -40.36 6.84 28.91
C LYS A 11 -39.59 7.71 27.91
N VAL A 12 -40.29 8.11 26.87
CA VAL A 12 -39.99 9.26 26.02
C VAL A 12 -40.08 10.51 26.89
N ALA A 13 -39.03 11.33 26.90
CA ALA A 13 -39.08 12.70 27.38
C ALA A 13 -38.62 13.60 26.23
N ASP A 14 -39.60 14.10 25.49
CA ASP A 14 -39.50 15.38 24.79
C ASP A 14 -39.34 16.52 25.81
N GLU A 15 -38.83 17.66 25.33
CA GLU A 15 -38.61 18.95 26.00
C GLU A 15 -37.24 19.17 26.65
N LEU A 16 -36.31 19.66 25.85
CA LEU A 16 -35.30 20.63 26.29
C LEU A 16 -35.30 21.82 25.33
N GLN A 17 -35.87 22.91 25.83
CA GLN A 17 -35.97 24.23 25.19
C GLN A 17 -34.57 24.82 24.95
N LEU A 18 -34.34 25.26 23.72
CA LEU A 18 -33.21 26.12 23.34
C LEU A 18 -33.42 27.52 23.93
N PRO A 19 -32.44 28.13 24.61
CA PRO A 19 -32.58 29.52 25.02
C PRO A 19 -32.42 30.48 23.84
N GLU A 20 -33.31 31.47 23.81
CA GLU A 20 -33.46 32.52 22.80
C GLU A 20 -32.22 33.42 22.65
N SER A 21 -32.02 33.83 21.40
CA SER A 21 -31.06 34.84 20.94
C SER A 21 -31.30 36.23 21.55
N ALA A 22 -30.21 36.88 21.99
CA ALA A 22 -30.16 38.33 22.24
C ALA A 22 -29.23 39.02 21.21
N PRO A 23 -29.44 40.32 20.91
CA PRO A 23 -29.25 40.87 19.58
C PRO A 23 -27.82 41.32 19.26
N ALA A 24 -27.56 41.41 17.95
CA ALA A 24 -26.31 41.84 17.34
C ALA A 24 -25.91 43.27 17.71
N GLU A 25 -24.67 43.44 18.19
CA GLU A 25 -23.95 44.71 18.10
C GLU A 25 -22.98 44.65 16.91
N THR A 26 -23.13 45.66 16.06
CA THR A 26 -22.39 45.88 14.82
C THR A 26 -20.94 46.27 15.12
N GLY A 27 -19.99 45.42 14.72
CA GLY A 27 -18.55 45.72 14.69
C GLY A 27 -17.93 45.15 13.42
N THR A 28 -17.66 46.05 12.48
CA THR A 28 -16.80 45.97 11.28
C THR A 28 -16.21 44.60 10.88
N SER A 29 -16.58 44.14 9.68
CA SER A 29 -16.01 42.96 9.04
C SER A 29 -14.54 43.17 8.67
N SER A 30 -13.65 42.35 9.20
CA SER A 30 -12.45 41.94 8.47
C SER A 30 -12.83 40.67 7.71
N ALA A 31 -12.62 40.69 6.40
CA ALA A 31 -12.85 39.54 5.55
C ALA A 31 -12.10 38.33 6.12
N ASN A 32 -12.82 37.26 6.42
CA ASN A 32 -12.21 35.95 6.52
C ASN A 32 -11.78 35.61 5.09
N GLU A 33 -10.47 35.73 4.83
CA GLU A 33 -9.85 34.94 3.77
C GLU A 33 -10.17 33.48 4.09
N GLU A 34 -10.88 32.82 3.19
CA GLU A 34 -11.00 31.37 3.21
C GLU A 34 -9.57 30.84 3.07
N GLU A 35 -8.93 30.44 4.18
CA GLU A 35 -7.65 29.73 4.15
C GLU A 35 -7.87 28.50 3.25
N GLU A 36 -7.36 28.58 2.03
CA GLU A 36 -7.34 27.48 1.09
C GLU A 36 -6.59 26.33 1.76
N SER A 37 -7.28 25.21 1.99
CA SER A 37 -6.69 24.06 2.68
C SER A 37 -5.47 23.55 1.90
N SER A 38 -4.28 23.86 2.41
CA SER A 38 -3.00 23.41 1.86
C SER A 38 -2.63 22.04 2.45
N ILE A 39 -2.40 21.04 1.61
CA ILE A 39 -1.91 19.73 2.06
C ILE A 39 -0.48 19.88 2.58
N LYS A 40 -0.21 19.29 3.76
CA LYS A 40 1.11 19.28 4.40
C LYS A 40 1.61 17.87 4.59
N ILE A 41 2.75 17.53 3.98
CA ILE A 41 3.32 16.18 4.00
C ILE A 41 4.80 16.22 4.39
N VAL A 42 5.22 15.27 5.22
CA VAL A 42 6.62 14.97 5.52
C VAL A 42 6.88 13.48 5.26
N ALA A 43 7.53 13.19 4.14
CA ALA A 43 7.83 11.84 3.67
C ALA A 43 9.32 11.55 3.84
N ALA A 44 9.70 10.74 4.82
CA ALA A 44 11.09 10.39 5.11
C ALA A 44 11.53 9.05 4.49
N GLY A 45 12.79 8.95 4.04
CA GLY A 45 13.29 7.74 3.37
C GLY A 45 13.26 6.52 4.28
N ARG A 46 13.56 6.69 5.58
CA ARG A 46 13.37 5.65 6.60
C ARG A 46 12.84 6.21 7.91
N MET A 47 12.35 5.33 8.77
CA MET A 47 11.77 5.76 10.04
C MET A 47 12.79 6.35 11.03
N LYS A 48 14.05 5.91 10.98
CA LYS A 48 15.13 6.48 11.79
C LYS A 48 15.48 7.92 11.40
N ALA A 49 14.99 8.44 10.28
CA ALA A 49 15.17 9.84 9.92
C ALA A 49 14.54 10.79 10.96
N PHE A 50 13.48 10.37 11.66
CA PHE A 50 12.90 11.11 12.79
C PHE A 50 13.75 11.08 14.07
N HIS A 51 14.99 10.58 14.01
CA HIS A 51 16.00 10.77 15.06
C HIS A 51 16.85 12.01 14.82
N PHE A 52 16.74 12.64 13.64
CA PHE A 52 17.41 13.91 13.34
C PHE A 52 16.52 15.08 13.75
N PRO A 53 17.05 16.04 14.54
CA PRO A 53 16.32 17.24 14.92
C PRO A 53 15.77 18.02 13.74
N SER A 54 16.55 18.18 12.65
CA SER A 54 16.12 18.94 11.46
C SER A 54 14.80 18.45 10.87
N ILE A 55 14.57 17.13 10.84
CA ILE A 55 13.34 16.54 10.31
C ILE A 55 12.19 16.65 11.31
N VAL A 56 12.43 16.41 12.61
CA VAL A 56 11.40 16.53 13.64
C VAL A 56 10.93 17.97 13.82
N GLU A 57 11.87 18.91 13.85
CA GLU A 57 11.59 20.34 13.92
C GLU A 57 10.76 20.80 12.72
N LYS A 58 11.04 20.30 11.50
CA LYS A 58 10.22 20.63 10.33
C LYS A 58 8.78 20.11 10.44
N VAL A 59 8.57 18.91 10.99
CA VAL A 59 7.21 18.39 11.25
C VAL A 59 6.46 19.30 12.24
N ILE A 60 7.14 19.75 13.30
CA ILE A 60 6.56 20.63 14.32
C ILE A 60 6.26 22.00 13.72
N GLU A 61 7.18 22.58 12.95
CA GLU A 61 7.02 23.85 12.25
C GLU A 61 5.78 23.84 11.34
N LEU A 62 5.63 22.82 10.49
CA LEU A 62 4.49 22.68 9.57
C LEU A 62 3.13 22.59 10.28
N SER A 63 3.13 22.05 11.51
CA SER A 63 1.92 21.99 12.33
C SER A 63 1.44 23.37 12.80
N GLY A 64 2.29 24.40 12.74
CA GLY A 64 2.00 25.74 13.22
C GLY A 64 1.88 25.85 14.74
N LYS A 65 2.32 24.83 15.49
CA LYS A 65 2.22 24.75 16.96
C LYS A 65 3.56 24.40 17.58
N GLU A 66 3.85 24.98 18.75
CA GLU A 66 5.07 24.65 19.51
C GLU A 66 5.04 23.21 20.04
N LYS A 67 3.85 22.71 20.42
CA LYS A 67 3.65 21.39 21.05
C LYS A 67 2.46 20.67 20.39
N PRO A 68 2.60 20.20 19.15
CA PRO A 68 1.50 19.58 18.42
C PRO A 68 1.03 18.27 19.06
N ASN A 69 -0.26 17.98 18.85
CA ASN A 69 -0.84 16.68 19.12
C ASN A 69 -0.51 15.71 17.97
N ILE A 70 0.16 14.61 18.28
CA ILE A 70 0.58 13.60 17.31
C ILE A 70 -0.22 12.32 17.52
N VAL A 71 -0.88 11.84 16.48
CA VAL A 71 -1.43 10.48 16.45
C VAL A 71 -0.45 9.57 15.72
N TYR A 72 0.15 8.65 16.45
CA TYR A 72 0.99 7.61 15.87
C TYR A 72 0.16 6.42 15.38
N ILE A 73 0.27 6.10 14.10
CA ILE A 73 -0.47 5.02 13.44
C ILE A 73 0.53 3.90 13.12
N GLY A 74 0.55 2.87 13.98
CA GLY A 74 1.57 1.82 14.00
C GLY A 74 1.33 0.66 13.02
N THR A 75 0.35 0.78 12.12
CA THR A 75 -0.20 -0.34 11.34
C THR A 75 0.84 -1.07 10.49
N ALA A 76 1.71 -0.34 9.77
CA ALA A 76 2.74 -0.96 8.91
C ALA A 76 3.75 -1.81 9.71
N SER A 77 3.98 -1.43 10.96
CA SER A 77 4.84 -2.15 11.90
C SER A 77 4.10 -3.21 12.73
N PHE A 78 2.88 -3.57 12.35
CA PHE A 78 1.98 -4.47 13.10
C PHE A 78 1.74 -4.01 14.54
N ASP A 79 1.65 -2.70 14.74
CA ASP A 79 1.42 -2.11 16.06
C ASP A 79 2.45 -2.58 17.12
N ARG A 80 3.71 -2.57 16.73
CA ARG A 80 4.83 -2.88 17.62
C ARG A 80 5.16 -1.74 18.58
N THR A 81 5.13 -2.03 19.88
CA THR A 81 5.42 -1.06 20.95
C THR A 81 6.89 -0.60 20.96
N ASP A 82 7.83 -1.48 20.61
CA ASP A 82 9.26 -1.10 20.51
C ASP A 82 9.48 -0.06 19.41
N LYS A 83 8.79 -0.20 18.27
CA LYS A 83 8.82 0.77 17.17
C LYS A 83 8.18 2.10 17.58
N PHE A 84 7.00 2.06 18.19
CA PHE A 84 6.37 3.26 18.74
C PHE A 84 7.32 4.03 19.65
N ASN A 85 7.90 3.37 20.66
CA ASN A 85 8.79 4.02 21.64
C ASN A 85 10.03 4.61 20.98
N LEU A 86 10.65 3.88 20.06
CA LEU A 86 11.87 4.30 19.37
C LEU A 86 11.67 5.56 18.54
N ILE A 87 10.57 5.63 17.79
CA ILE A 87 10.34 6.67 16.78
C ILE A 87 9.78 7.95 17.39
N THR A 88 8.97 7.81 18.44
CA THR A 88 8.35 8.95 19.12
C THR A 88 9.26 9.62 20.14
N LYS A 89 10.50 9.12 20.32
CA LYS A 89 11.42 9.60 21.36
C LYS A 89 11.69 11.10 21.24
N LEU A 90 12.15 11.56 20.08
CA LEU A 90 12.53 12.95 19.88
C LEU A 90 11.31 13.89 19.93
N PHE A 91 10.16 13.49 19.37
CA PHE A 91 8.91 14.22 19.53
C PHE A 91 8.51 14.45 21.00
N ARG A 92 8.72 13.46 21.90
CA ARG A 92 8.49 13.65 23.34
C ARG A 92 9.49 14.60 23.99
N GLU A 93 10.73 14.62 23.52
CA GLU A 93 11.76 15.57 23.98
C GLU A 93 11.39 17.02 23.60
N HIS A 94 10.70 17.21 22.48
CA HIS A 94 10.05 18.47 22.08
C HIS A 94 8.67 18.69 22.74
N GLU A 95 8.34 17.95 23.80
CA GLU A 95 7.08 18.08 24.56
C GLU A 95 5.79 17.91 23.75
N CYS A 96 5.85 17.24 22.58
CA CYS A 96 4.66 16.91 21.81
C CYS A 96 3.77 15.91 22.58
N VAL A 97 2.45 16.06 22.45
CA VAL A 97 1.50 15.12 23.06
C VAL A 97 1.23 14.00 22.06
N ILE A 98 1.50 12.75 22.44
CA ILE A 98 1.44 11.63 21.50
C ILE A 98 0.40 10.61 21.96
N GLU A 99 -0.63 10.41 21.13
CA GLU A 99 -1.59 9.33 21.26
C GLU A 99 -1.30 8.24 20.24
N ARG A 100 -1.63 7.01 20.60
CA ARG A 100 -1.40 5.85 19.74
C ARG A 100 -2.72 5.31 19.20
N LEU A 101 -2.80 5.15 17.89
CA LEU A 101 -3.93 4.50 17.21
C LEU A 101 -3.51 3.11 16.72
N GLY A 102 -3.86 2.08 17.50
CA GLY A 102 -3.68 0.69 17.12
C GLY A 102 -4.83 0.19 16.26
N VAL A 103 -4.54 -0.26 15.04
CA VAL A 103 -5.56 -0.75 14.09
C VAL A 103 -5.08 -1.92 13.24
N SER A 104 -3.87 -2.44 13.48
CA SER A 104 -3.34 -3.60 12.76
C SER A 104 -4.22 -4.84 12.92
N GLU A 105 -4.81 -5.02 14.10
CA GLU A 105 -5.64 -6.18 14.44
C GLU A 105 -7.07 -5.77 14.72
N GLU A 106 -8.04 -6.60 14.34
CA GLU A 106 -9.46 -6.32 14.55
C GLU A 106 -9.83 -6.09 16.01
N LYS A 107 -9.23 -6.86 16.92
CA LYS A 107 -9.46 -6.74 18.36
C LYS A 107 -9.05 -5.38 18.95
N ASP A 108 -8.12 -4.69 18.28
CA ASP A 108 -7.53 -3.44 18.77
C ASP A 108 -8.17 -2.21 18.13
N VAL A 109 -9.02 -2.39 17.09
CA VAL A 109 -9.67 -1.28 16.39
C VAL A 109 -10.66 -0.56 17.30
N PRO A 110 -10.49 0.76 17.52
CA PRO A 110 -11.44 1.52 18.30
C PRO A 110 -12.70 1.85 17.51
N SER A 111 -13.74 2.33 18.20
CA SER A 111 -14.98 2.73 17.53
C SER A 111 -14.73 3.83 16.49
N LYS A 112 -15.58 3.92 15.47
CA LYS A 112 -15.49 4.94 14.42
C LYS A 112 -15.53 6.37 14.98
N GLU A 113 -16.25 6.59 16.07
CA GLU A 113 -16.30 7.87 16.78
C GLU A 113 -14.96 8.22 17.43
N VAL A 114 -14.33 7.26 18.11
CA VAL A 114 -13.00 7.45 18.70
C VAL A 114 -11.94 7.69 17.63
N MET A 115 -11.96 6.92 16.52
CA MET A 115 -11.06 7.17 15.39
C MET A 115 -11.23 8.57 14.82
N ARG A 116 -12.48 9.01 14.58
CA ARG A 116 -12.76 10.36 14.08
C ARG A 116 -12.23 11.43 15.05
N ARG A 117 -12.53 11.30 16.34
CA ARG A 117 -12.09 12.25 17.36
C ARG A 117 -10.56 12.37 17.38
N LEU A 118 -9.86 11.24 17.37
CA LEU A 118 -8.39 11.25 17.39
C LEU A 118 -7.81 11.81 16.10
N VAL A 119 -8.25 11.31 14.94
CA VAL A 119 -7.61 11.58 13.64
C VAL A 119 -8.01 12.92 13.04
N VAL A 120 -9.28 13.32 13.18
CA VAL A 120 -9.87 14.48 12.45
C VAL A 120 -10.07 15.70 13.35
N GLU A 121 -10.19 15.51 14.66
CA GLU A 121 -10.52 16.59 15.60
C GLU A 121 -9.35 16.94 16.53
N TRP A 122 -8.55 15.94 16.92
CA TRP A 122 -7.48 16.12 17.91
C TRP A 122 -6.08 16.22 17.30
N ALA A 123 -5.80 15.50 16.21
CA ALA A 123 -4.48 15.42 15.60
C ALA A 123 -4.06 16.70 14.86
N ASP A 124 -2.87 17.18 15.19
CA ASP A 124 -2.13 18.18 14.42
C ASP A 124 -1.14 17.51 13.45
N VAL A 125 -0.66 16.33 13.82
CA VAL A 125 0.23 15.49 13.01
C VAL A 125 -0.27 14.04 13.04
N LEU A 126 -0.36 13.41 11.87
CA LEU A 126 -0.49 11.96 11.74
C LEU A 126 0.90 11.38 11.44
N LEU A 127 1.45 10.57 12.34
CA LEU A 127 2.75 9.93 12.17
C LEU A 127 2.58 8.44 11.88
N CYS A 128 2.64 8.06 10.61
CA CYS A 128 2.48 6.68 10.14
C CYS A 128 3.80 5.91 10.20
N SER A 129 3.75 4.68 10.71
CA SER A 129 4.94 3.85 10.88
C SER A 129 5.48 3.24 9.57
N GLY A 130 6.70 2.68 9.64
CA GLY A 130 7.37 1.97 8.57
C GLY A 130 7.15 0.46 8.74
N GLY A 131 7.33 -0.32 7.68
CA GLY A 131 7.15 -1.77 7.69
C GLY A 131 6.42 -2.25 6.44
N ASN A 132 5.37 -3.03 6.60
CA ASN A 132 4.59 -3.54 5.48
C ASN A 132 3.55 -2.49 5.02
N THR A 133 3.91 -1.72 3.99
CA THR A 133 3.06 -0.67 3.37
C THR A 133 1.73 -1.24 2.89
N LEU A 134 1.77 -2.45 2.33
CA LEU A 134 0.62 -3.10 1.74
C LEU A 134 -0.44 -3.46 2.79
N HIS A 135 0.01 -4.04 3.90
CA HIS A 135 -0.81 -4.33 5.07
C HIS A 135 -1.46 -3.06 5.61
N ALA A 136 -0.70 -1.98 5.77
CA ALA A 136 -1.22 -0.71 6.25
C ALA A 136 -2.33 -0.14 5.34
N LEU A 137 -2.07 -0.01 4.03
CA LEU A 137 -3.02 0.56 3.09
C LEU A 137 -4.31 -0.26 2.97
N LEU A 138 -4.20 -1.60 2.94
CA LEU A 138 -5.37 -2.48 2.93
C LEU A 138 -6.18 -2.32 4.22
N ARG A 139 -5.49 -2.33 5.36
CA ARG A 139 -6.15 -2.26 6.65
C ARG A 139 -6.86 -0.93 6.85
N TRP A 140 -6.25 0.18 6.43
CA TRP A 140 -6.86 1.49 6.52
C TRP A 140 -8.11 1.61 5.65
N LYS A 141 -8.09 1.07 4.43
CA LYS A 141 -9.27 1.02 3.54
C LYS A 141 -10.39 0.15 4.12
N GLU A 142 -10.05 -0.99 4.70
CA GLU A 142 -11.02 -1.92 5.30
C GLU A 142 -11.84 -1.26 6.42
N ILE A 143 -11.17 -0.51 7.30
CA ILE A 143 -11.82 0.12 8.46
C ILE A 143 -12.29 1.56 8.19
N GLY A 144 -11.99 2.10 7.00
CA GLY A 144 -12.31 3.48 6.59
C GLY A 144 -11.45 4.55 7.26
N LEU A 145 -10.26 4.20 7.73
CA LEU A 145 -9.31 5.13 8.33
C LEU A 145 -8.67 6.05 7.27
N ASP A 146 -8.48 5.55 6.05
CA ASP A 146 -8.01 6.32 4.90
C ASP A 146 -8.88 7.57 4.64
N LEU A 147 -10.20 7.41 4.74
CA LEU A 147 -11.17 8.52 4.61
C LEU A 147 -11.09 9.52 5.76
N LEU A 148 -10.73 9.07 6.97
CA LEU A 148 -10.52 9.97 8.11
C LEU A 148 -9.20 10.73 7.97
N MET A 149 -8.13 10.07 7.52
CA MET A 149 -6.85 10.74 7.22
C MET A 149 -7.02 11.80 6.13
N LYS A 150 -7.81 11.51 5.09
CA LYS A 150 -8.15 12.49 4.05
C LYS A 150 -8.82 13.74 4.63
N LYS A 151 -9.80 13.56 5.52
CA LYS A 151 -10.47 14.67 6.20
C LYS A 151 -9.57 15.44 7.15
N ALA A 152 -8.56 14.79 7.73
CA ALA A 152 -7.56 15.46 8.54
C ALA A 152 -6.63 16.31 7.67
N ALA A 153 -6.16 15.76 6.54
CA ALA A 153 -5.33 16.48 5.57
C ALA A 153 -6.06 17.73 5.02
N GLU A 154 -7.34 17.60 4.67
CA GLU A 154 -8.22 18.72 4.24
C GLU A 154 -8.42 19.80 5.33
N LYS A 155 -8.00 19.56 6.58
CA LYS A 155 -8.00 20.54 7.66
C LYS A 155 -6.61 21.11 7.96
N GLY A 156 -5.60 20.73 7.20
CA GLY A 156 -4.21 21.14 7.41
C GLY A 156 -3.45 20.30 8.44
N THR A 157 -3.96 19.12 8.85
CA THR A 157 -3.19 18.17 9.67
C THR A 157 -1.98 17.69 8.85
N VAL A 158 -0.78 17.73 9.45
CA VAL A 158 0.46 17.30 8.80
C VAL A 158 0.46 15.77 8.67
N LEU A 159 0.59 15.27 7.45
CA LEU A 159 0.77 13.85 7.17
C LEU A 159 2.25 13.51 7.19
N SER A 160 2.69 12.66 8.11
CA SER A 160 4.10 12.35 8.29
C SER A 160 4.34 10.85 8.35
N GLY A 161 5.48 10.40 7.84
CA GLY A 161 5.87 9.00 7.93
C GLY A 161 7.22 8.73 7.28
N GLY A 162 7.78 7.58 7.61
CA GLY A 162 9.07 7.12 7.07
C GLY A 162 8.92 5.76 6.41
N SER A 163 9.70 5.51 5.35
CA SER A 163 9.62 4.24 4.62
C SER A 163 8.20 3.98 4.09
N ALA A 164 7.53 2.91 4.53
CA ALA A 164 6.13 2.66 4.23
C ALA A 164 5.20 3.85 4.50
N GLY A 165 5.36 4.51 5.65
CA GLY A 165 4.56 5.67 6.04
C GLY A 165 4.77 6.89 5.14
N ALA A 166 5.94 7.03 4.52
CA ALA A 166 6.24 8.09 3.55
C ALA A 166 5.53 7.82 2.22
N GLY A 167 5.63 6.57 1.74
CA GLY A 167 5.08 6.18 0.45
C GLY A 167 3.56 6.29 0.36
N CYS A 168 2.83 6.05 1.46
CA CYS A 168 1.37 6.04 1.44
C CYS A 168 0.73 7.33 0.89
N TRP A 169 1.41 8.48 0.96
CA TRP A 169 0.86 9.77 0.51
C TRP A 169 0.88 9.98 -1.00
N PHE A 170 1.68 9.18 -1.70
CA PHE A 170 1.89 9.27 -3.13
C PHE A 170 0.83 8.49 -3.92
N SER A 171 0.77 8.68 -5.24
CA SER A 171 -0.15 7.93 -6.12
C SER A 171 0.23 6.46 -6.20
N SER A 172 1.53 6.17 -6.12
CA SER A 172 2.06 4.81 -6.03
C SER A 172 3.34 4.73 -5.20
N VAL A 173 3.73 3.52 -4.82
CA VAL A 173 4.89 3.24 -3.97
C VAL A 173 5.68 2.08 -4.53
N HIS A 174 7.00 2.24 -4.63
CA HIS A 174 7.95 1.14 -4.83
C HIS A 174 8.18 0.42 -3.50
N SER A 175 7.79 -0.85 -3.45
CA SER A 175 7.53 -1.54 -2.19
C SER A 175 8.13 -2.95 -2.16
N ASP A 176 8.74 -3.29 -1.04
CA ASP A 176 9.22 -4.64 -0.67
C ASP A 176 8.23 -5.33 0.29
N SER A 177 6.95 -4.95 0.28
CA SER A 177 5.93 -5.55 1.14
C SER A 177 5.70 -7.04 0.90
N LEU A 178 6.17 -7.56 -0.24
CA LEU A 178 6.11 -8.99 -0.58
C LEU A 178 7.36 -9.76 -0.15
N ARG A 179 8.36 -9.11 0.45
CA ARG A 179 9.56 -9.77 0.98
C ARG A 179 9.19 -10.79 2.07
N PRO A 180 9.84 -11.97 2.14
CA PRO A 180 9.41 -13.06 3.03
C PRO A 180 9.36 -12.70 4.53
N ASP A 181 10.33 -11.93 5.03
CA ASP A 181 10.43 -11.51 6.43
C ASP A 181 9.66 -10.21 6.73
N ASN A 182 9.02 -9.57 5.74
CA ASN A 182 8.24 -8.35 5.93
C ASN A 182 6.79 -8.67 6.35
N VAL A 183 6.63 -9.56 7.33
CA VAL A 183 5.33 -10.03 7.83
C VAL A 183 5.29 -10.01 9.35
N LYS A 184 4.09 -10.09 9.93
CA LYS A 184 3.87 -10.03 11.39
C LYS A 184 4.71 -11.07 12.16
N ASN A 185 4.85 -12.27 11.61
CA ASN A 185 5.57 -13.40 12.19
C ASN A 185 6.93 -13.64 11.53
N ALA A 186 7.67 -12.58 11.22
CA ALA A 186 8.95 -12.64 10.51
C ALA A 186 9.92 -13.70 11.06
N GLU A 187 10.09 -13.78 12.39
CA GLU A 187 10.99 -14.75 13.03
C GLU A 187 10.66 -16.21 12.67
N ARG A 188 9.36 -16.53 12.54
CA ARG A 188 8.92 -17.86 12.13
C ARG A 188 9.20 -18.09 10.65
N VAL A 189 8.93 -17.11 9.79
CA VAL A 189 9.24 -17.23 8.34
C VAL A 189 10.73 -17.44 8.12
N LEU A 190 11.57 -16.63 8.78
CA LEU A 190 13.03 -16.75 8.73
C LEU A 190 13.54 -18.12 9.18
N SER A 191 12.85 -18.79 10.12
CA SER A 191 13.24 -20.13 10.58
C SER A 191 12.87 -21.28 9.63
N GLU A 192 11.99 -21.02 8.66
CA GLU A 192 11.44 -22.03 7.76
C GLU A 192 11.99 -21.94 6.33
N LEU A 193 12.72 -20.87 6.00
CA LEU A 193 13.30 -20.62 4.68
C LEU A 193 14.83 -20.72 4.71
N ASP A 194 15.41 -21.17 3.59
CA ASP A 194 16.85 -21.09 3.37
C ASP A 194 17.26 -19.75 2.74
N GLU A 195 18.56 -19.54 2.53
CA GLU A 195 19.08 -18.27 1.99
C GLU A 195 18.56 -17.97 0.58
N ASP A 196 18.36 -18.99 -0.25
CA ASP A 196 17.85 -18.83 -1.62
C ASP A 196 16.38 -18.39 -1.57
N ASP A 197 15.53 -19.04 -0.75
CA ASP A 197 14.13 -18.64 -0.58
C ASP A 197 13.97 -17.24 0.05
N LEU A 198 14.92 -16.80 0.88
CA LEU A 198 14.90 -15.46 1.49
C LEU A 198 15.25 -14.34 0.52
N THR A 199 15.94 -14.67 -0.57
CA THR A 199 16.34 -13.71 -1.62
C THR A 199 15.44 -13.78 -2.85
N ASP A 200 14.63 -14.84 -3.00
CA ASP A 200 13.62 -15.03 -4.05
C ASP A 200 12.37 -14.15 -3.86
N TRP A 201 12.53 -12.84 -4.09
CA TRP A 201 11.43 -11.88 -4.13
C TRP A 201 11.80 -10.67 -4.99
N ASP A 202 10.77 -9.98 -5.49
CA ASP A 202 10.91 -8.78 -6.30
C ASP A 202 10.12 -7.59 -5.74
N TYR A 203 10.54 -6.39 -6.09
CA TYR A 203 9.83 -5.16 -5.73
C TYR A 203 8.49 -5.06 -6.46
N ALA A 204 7.52 -4.45 -5.79
CA ALA A 204 6.20 -4.22 -6.35
C ALA A 204 5.85 -2.74 -6.37
N LYS A 205 5.20 -2.29 -7.45
CA LYS A 205 4.52 -1.00 -7.50
C LYS A 205 3.10 -1.18 -6.94
N ILE A 206 2.77 -0.46 -5.87
CA ILE A 206 1.45 -0.51 -5.23
C ILE A 206 0.80 0.88 -5.23
N SER A 207 -0.53 0.96 -5.32
CA SER A 207 -1.24 2.24 -5.26
C SER A 207 -1.26 2.82 -3.85
N GLY A 208 -0.90 4.09 -3.71
CA GLY A 208 -1.01 4.83 -2.44
C GLY A 208 -2.34 5.58 -2.32
N MET A 209 -2.34 6.66 -1.55
CA MET A 209 -3.52 7.52 -1.30
C MET A 209 -3.66 8.67 -2.30
N GLY A 210 -2.59 9.02 -3.02
CA GLY A 210 -2.64 9.94 -4.17
C GLY A 210 -2.74 11.43 -3.86
N TYR A 211 -2.14 11.90 -2.75
CA TYR A 211 -1.99 13.34 -2.50
C TYR A 211 -0.87 13.95 -3.36
N ILE A 212 0.19 13.19 -3.62
CA ILE A 212 1.28 13.58 -4.51
C ILE A 212 1.22 12.69 -5.76
N ASN A 213 1.10 13.30 -6.95
CA ASN A 213 1.03 12.57 -8.21
C ASN A 213 2.43 12.10 -8.69
N ALA A 214 3.05 11.24 -7.90
CA ALA A 214 4.33 10.59 -8.22
C ALA A 214 4.38 9.19 -7.61
N MET A 215 5.34 8.38 -8.06
CA MET A 215 5.72 7.14 -7.38
C MET A 215 6.76 7.43 -6.28
N CYS A 216 6.48 7.08 -5.03
CA CYS A 216 7.48 7.18 -3.96
C CYS A 216 8.45 6.00 -4.01
N VAL A 217 9.74 6.27 -3.90
CA VAL A 217 10.80 5.27 -3.75
C VAL A 217 11.57 5.58 -2.45
N PRO A 218 11.10 5.09 -1.29
CA PRO A 218 11.82 5.28 -0.03
C PRO A 218 13.07 4.39 0.00
N HIS A 219 14.06 4.77 0.81
CA HIS A 219 15.37 4.11 0.88
C HIS A 219 16.06 4.08 -0.50
N PHE A 220 16.02 5.20 -1.22
CA PHE A 220 16.46 5.26 -2.61
C PHE A 220 17.94 4.87 -2.80
N ASP A 221 18.76 5.16 -1.80
CA ASP A 221 20.18 4.87 -1.68
C ASP A 221 20.48 3.45 -1.13
N ALA A 222 19.47 2.60 -0.95
CA ALA A 222 19.63 1.25 -0.39
C ALA A 222 19.51 0.12 -1.42
N THR A 223 20.19 -0.98 -1.11
CA THR A 223 20.06 -2.27 -1.82
C THR A 223 19.18 -3.22 -1.00
N GLY A 224 18.23 -3.86 -1.67
CA GLY A 224 17.36 -4.86 -1.08
C GLY A 224 18.10 -6.12 -0.65
N THR A 225 17.44 -6.98 0.14
CA THR A 225 18.01 -8.28 0.51
C THR A 225 18.07 -9.25 -0.68
N ASN A 226 17.37 -8.96 -1.77
CA ASN A 226 17.49 -9.64 -3.06
C ASN A 226 18.69 -9.12 -3.90
N GLU A 227 19.58 -8.32 -3.30
CA GLU A 227 20.76 -7.71 -3.95
C GLU A 227 20.45 -6.71 -5.07
N VAL A 228 19.18 -6.33 -5.23
CA VAL A 228 18.74 -5.34 -6.22
C VAL A 228 18.69 -3.95 -5.60
N THR A 229 19.32 -2.97 -6.24
CA THR A 229 19.28 -1.57 -5.79
C THR A 229 17.90 -0.96 -6.04
N ARG A 230 17.36 -0.23 -5.06
CA ARG A 230 16.03 0.40 -5.20
C ARG A 230 15.98 1.43 -6.32
N SER A 231 17.04 2.23 -6.47
CA SER A 231 17.14 3.24 -7.54
C SER A 231 17.12 2.62 -8.93
N GLU A 232 17.96 1.60 -9.16
CA GLU A 232 18.05 0.88 -10.44
C GLU A 232 16.72 0.21 -10.80
N HIS A 233 16.10 -0.51 -9.87
CA HIS A 233 14.80 -1.13 -10.13
C HIS A 233 13.69 -0.10 -10.35
N ALA A 234 13.67 1.01 -9.59
CA ALA A 234 12.66 2.05 -9.78
C ALA A 234 12.76 2.68 -11.18
N GLN A 235 13.99 2.85 -11.68
CA GLN A 235 14.26 3.30 -13.04
C GLN A 235 13.72 2.31 -14.08
N GLU A 236 13.96 1.01 -13.91
CA GLU A 236 13.42 -0.02 -14.82
C GLU A 236 11.89 0.01 -14.87
N VAL A 237 11.22 0.18 -13.73
CA VAL A 237 9.76 0.30 -13.65
C VAL A 237 9.23 1.51 -14.42
N LEU A 238 9.95 2.65 -14.37
CA LEU A 238 9.57 3.85 -15.12
C LEU A 238 9.79 3.68 -16.63
N VAL A 239 10.87 3.02 -17.06
CA VAL A 239 11.11 2.74 -18.49
C VAL A 239 10.01 1.85 -19.08
N GLN A 240 9.48 0.92 -18.31
CA GLN A 240 8.36 0.07 -18.73
C GLN A 240 7.01 0.82 -18.76
N GLN A 241 6.93 2.00 -18.16
CA GLN A 241 5.72 2.83 -18.05
C GLN A 241 6.03 4.30 -18.39
N PRO A 242 6.41 4.62 -19.64
CA PRO A 242 6.88 5.95 -20.02
C PRO A 242 5.81 7.04 -19.86
N ASP A 243 4.53 6.71 -20.05
CA ASP A 243 3.40 7.63 -19.81
C ASP A 243 3.00 7.73 -18.32
N GLY A 244 3.78 7.11 -17.43
CA GLY A 244 3.52 7.06 -16.00
C GLY A 244 3.94 8.33 -15.27
N ALA A 245 3.36 8.56 -14.08
CA ALA A 245 3.82 9.63 -13.19
C ALA A 245 5.32 9.48 -12.85
N PRO A 246 6.06 10.59 -12.66
CA PRO A 246 7.47 10.56 -12.26
C PRO A 246 7.65 9.85 -10.92
N ALA A 247 8.88 9.48 -10.56
CA ALA A 247 9.17 8.98 -9.22
C ALA A 247 9.97 9.98 -8.39
N ILE A 248 9.71 9.98 -7.08
CA ILE A 248 10.50 10.70 -6.08
C ILE A 248 11.26 9.67 -5.25
N GLY A 249 12.57 9.64 -5.42
CA GLY A 249 13.51 8.90 -4.59
C GLY A 249 13.80 9.66 -3.30
N ILE A 250 13.74 9.00 -2.15
CA ILE A 250 14.03 9.60 -0.85
C ILE A 250 15.10 8.77 -0.16
N ASP A 251 16.28 9.35 0.03
CA ASP A 251 17.39 8.67 0.71
C ASP A 251 17.06 8.40 2.17
N GLU A 252 17.69 7.38 2.75
CA GLU A 252 17.46 6.89 4.11
C GLU A 252 17.35 7.98 5.18
N ASN A 253 18.21 9.01 5.12
CA ASN A 253 18.25 10.10 6.12
C ASN A 253 17.66 11.43 5.64
N ALA A 254 16.99 11.44 4.49
CA ALA A 254 16.33 12.63 3.96
C ALA A 254 14.82 12.59 4.20
N ALA A 255 14.20 13.77 4.10
CA ALA A 255 12.75 13.93 4.03
C ALA A 255 12.35 14.82 2.87
N PHE A 256 11.38 14.36 2.08
CA PHE A 256 10.65 15.14 1.09
C PHE A 256 9.44 15.78 1.76
N ILE A 257 9.33 17.09 1.64
CA ILE A 257 8.32 17.89 2.33
C ILE A 257 7.43 18.53 1.29
N VAL A 258 6.11 18.53 1.52
CA VAL A 258 5.14 19.31 0.75
C VAL A 258 4.41 20.24 1.70
N ASP A 259 4.33 21.51 1.33
CA ASP A 259 3.53 22.53 2.02
C ASP A 259 2.73 23.29 0.96
N GLY A 260 1.45 22.90 0.82
CA GLY A 260 0.59 23.42 -0.24
C GLY A 260 1.09 23.00 -1.63
N ASP A 261 1.41 23.99 -2.44
CA ASP A 261 1.93 23.83 -3.80
C ASP A 261 3.46 23.77 -3.84
N ARG A 262 4.15 23.86 -2.69
CA ARG A 262 5.62 23.86 -2.63
C ARG A 262 6.19 22.55 -2.11
N ALA A 263 7.33 22.16 -2.66
CA ALA A 263 8.10 21.01 -2.27
C ALA A 263 9.52 21.39 -1.82
N MET A 264 10.02 20.77 -0.76
CA MET A 264 11.37 21.01 -0.25
C MET A 264 12.01 19.72 0.27
N VAL A 265 13.33 19.77 0.46
CA VAL A 265 14.12 18.64 0.97
C VAL A 265 14.81 19.04 2.25
N VAL A 266 14.71 18.18 3.26
CA VAL A 266 15.46 18.31 4.50
C VAL A 266 16.38 17.11 4.65
N SER A 267 17.68 17.38 4.80
CA SER A 267 18.66 16.35 5.15
C SER A 267 18.78 16.21 6.67
N GLY A 268 18.69 14.98 7.16
CA GLY A 268 18.91 14.65 8.56
C GLY A 268 20.40 14.72 8.96
N ASP A 269 21.28 14.23 8.09
CA ASP A 269 22.72 14.12 8.32
C ASP A 269 23.57 15.17 7.59
N GLY A 270 22.93 16.00 6.75
CA GLY A 270 23.60 17.04 5.96
C GLY A 270 24.08 16.56 4.59
N GLU A 271 23.95 15.27 4.28
CA GLU A 271 24.45 14.66 3.04
C GLU A 271 23.32 14.02 2.22
N ALA A 272 22.39 13.32 2.88
CA ALA A 272 21.27 12.64 2.22
C ALA A 272 20.32 13.63 1.53
N THR A 273 19.75 13.23 0.39
CA THR A 273 18.85 14.10 -0.38
C THR A 273 17.62 13.34 -0.94
N CYS A 274 16.77 14.05 -1.68
CA CYS A 274 15.71 13.45 -2.48
C CYS A 274 16.03 13.63 -3.96
N HIS A 275 15.50 12.75 -4.79
CA HIS A 275 15.77 12.69 -6.21
C HIS A 275 14.46 12.70 -6.99
N VAL A 276 14.39 13.48 -8.06
CA VAL A 276 13.37 13.29 -9.11
C VAL A 276 13.92 12.25 -10.08
N VAL A 277 13.12 11.22 -10.35
CA VAL A 277 13.44 10.20 -11.34
C VAL A 277 12.43 10.29 -12.46
N VAL A 278 12.94 10.61 -13.65
CA VAL A 278 12.16 10.71 -14.88
C VAL A 278 12.73 9.76 -15.92
N ALA A 279 11.85 9.22 -16.76
CA ALA A 279 12.22 8.48 -17.95
C ALA A 279 12.21 9.45 -19.15
N ASP A 280 13.29 9.46 -19.93
CA ASP A 280 13.28 10.13 -21.23
C ASP A 280 12.48 9.27 -22.23
N GLU A 281 11.34 9.80 -22.67
CA GLU A 281 10.43 9.16 -23.64
C GLU A 281 11.10 8.77 -24.97
N LYS A 282 12.21 9.41 -25.35
CA LYS A 282 12.88 9.20 -26.66
C LYS A 282 14.06 8.25 -26.59
N THR A 283 14.76 8.20 -25.46
CA THR A 283 15.99 7.41 -25.32
C THR A 283 15.80 6.18 -24.42
N GLY A 284 14.75 6.15 -23.60
CA GLY A 284 14.56 5.12 -22.57
C GLY A 284 15.59 5.22 -21.44
N VAL A 285 16.38 6.29 -21.38
CA VAL A 285 17.36 6.55 -20.32
C VAL A 285 16.65 7.25 -19.18
N THR A 286 16.83 6.75 -17.96
CA THR A 286 16.34 7.39 -16.75
C THR A 286 17.45 8.21 -16.10
N ALA A 287 17.11 9.39 -15.61
CA ALA A 287 18.00 10.21 -14.82
C ALA A 287 17.41 10.36 -13.41
N ALA A 288 18.23 10.11 -12.38
CA ALA A 288 17.92 10.49 -11.02
C ALA A 288 18.62 11.83 -10.72
N VAL A 289 17.82 12.88 -10.60
CA VAL A 289 18.29 14.25 -10.41
C VAL A 289 18.09 14.64 -8.95
N PRO A 290 19.13 15.04 -8.21
CA PRO A 290 18.97 15.50 -6.84
C PRO A 290 18.15 16.80 -6.81
N ILE A 291 17.20 16.86 -5.87
CA ILE A 291 16.36 18.04 -5.63
C ILE A 291 17.18 19.05 -4.81
N PRO A 292 17.25 20.33 -5.21
CA PRO A 292 17.98 21.33 -4.47
C PRO A 292 17.34 21.61 -3.11
N GLN A 293 18.16 21.83 -2.08
CA GLN A 293 17.70 22.23 -0.76
C GLN A 293 17.49 23.75 -0.71
N VAL A 294 16.29 24.19 -1.10
CA VAL A 294 15.88 25.60 -1.08
C VAL A 294 14.87 25.82 0.04
N GLU A 295 15.09 26.82 0.89
CA GLU A 295 14.27 27.10 2.08
C GLU A 295 12.81 27.43 1.71
N GLU A 296 12.62 28.20 0.64
CA GLU A 296 11.29 28.57 0.14
C GLU A 296 10.57 27.43 -0.59
N GLY A 297 11.26 26.31 -0.86
CA GLY A 297 10.75 25.23 -1.69
C GLY A 297 10.59 25.59 -3.17
N VAL A 298 10.37 24.56 -3.99
CA VAL A 298 10.12 24.65 -5.44
C VAL A 298 8.65 24.31 -5.69
N PRO A 299 7.95 24.94 -6.65
CA PRO A 299 6.61 24.53 -7.02
C PRO A 299 6.55 23.03 -7.37
N LEU A 300 5.64 22.31 -6.72
CA LEU A 300 5.51 20.86 -6.82
C LEU A 300 5.22 20.42 -8.25
N ASP A 301 4.33 21.12 -8.94
CA ASP A 301 3.97 20.78 -10.33
C ASP A 301 5.17 20.96 -11.28
N GLU A 302 6.02 21.96 -11.06
CA GLU A 302 7.25 22.14 -11.83
C GLU A 302 8.26 21.04 -11.53
N LEU A 303 8.42 20.68 -10.25
CA LEU A 303 9.30 19.60 -9.81
C LEU A 303 8.93 18.26 -10.46
N LEU A 304 7.64 17.97 -10.58
CA LEU A 304 7.12 16.73 -11.17
C LEU A 304 7.26 16.67 -12.70
N VAL A 305 7.61 17.78 -13.37
CA VAL A 305 7.79 17.86 -14.83
C VAL A 305 9.28 18.06 -15.20
N LEU A 306 10.21 17.99 -14.23
CA LEU A 306 11.64 18.20 -14.48
C LEU A 306 12.25 17.10 -15.37
N HIS A 307 12.69 17.48 -16.57
CA HIS A 307 13.38 16.60 -17.52
C HIS A 307 14.93 16.68 -17.45
N GLU A 308 15.51 17.67 -16.75
CA GLU A 308 16.98 17.90 -16.65
C GLU A 308 17.37 18.48 -15.26
N PRO A 309 18.63 18.32 -14.81
CA PRO A 309 19.09 18.86 -13.52
C PRO A 309 19.00 20.39 -13.45
N CYS A 310 18.45 20.90 -12.34
CA CYS A 310 18.42 22.33 -12.04
C CYS A 310 19.84 22.79 -11.68
N ASP A 311 20.49 23.54 -12.57
CA ASP A 311 21.68 24.31 -12.23
C ASP A 311 21.26 25.67 -11.63
N ALA A 312 22.15 26.30 -10.85
CA ALA A 312 21.88 27.58 -10.19
C ALA A 312 21.28 28.67 -11.11
N PRO A 313 21.62 28.75 -12.42
CA PRO A 313 20.97 29.67 -13.36
C PRO A 313 19.52 29.33 -13.73
N HIS A 314 19.07 28.07 -13.64
CA HIS A 314 17.66 27.69 -13.86
C HIS A 314 16.77 28.19 -12.72
N LEU A 315 17.26 28.21 -11.48
CA LEU A 315 16.55 28.75 -10.32
C LEU A 315 16.37 30.28 -10.41
N GLU A 316 17.38 31.02 -10.89
CA GLU A 316 17.26 32.47 -11.13
C GLU A 316 16.23 32.82 -12.23
N LYS A 317 15.98 31.92 -13.20
CA LYS A 317 15.00 32.14 -14.27
C LYS A 317 13.54 31.89 -13.84
N LEU A 318 13.33 31.09 -12.80
CA LEU A 318 12.01 30.82 -12.23
C LEU A 318 11.48 32.02 -11.41
N GLU A 319 12.36 32.86 -10.88
CA GLU A 319 11.98 34.12 -10.21
C GLU A 319 11.42 35.19 -11.18
N GLU A 320 11.69 35.10 -12.48
CA GLU A 320 11.32 36.14 -13.47
C GLU A 320 10.00 35.87 -14.24
N HIS A 321 9.32 34.74 -14.06
CA HIS A 321 8.11 34.39 -14.84
C HIS A 321 6.83 34.41 -14.01
N VAL A 322 6.41 35.59 -13.58
CA VAL A 322 4.99 35.89 -13.32
C VAL A 322 4.46 36.65 -14.54
N GLU A 323 3.43 36.08 -15.18
CA GLU A 323 2.72 36.55 -16.39
C GLU A 323 3.38 36.24 -17.75
N THR A 324 2.83 35.27 -18.51
CA THR A 324 1.97 35.53 -19.69
C THR A 324 1.61 34.27 -20.51
N ASP A 325 0.30 34.14 -20.74
CA ASP A 325 -0.44 33.68 -21.92
C ASP A 325 -0.21 32.32 -22.62
N PHE A 326 -1.28 31.52 -22.54
CA PHE A 326 -1.71 30.45 -23.44
C PHE A 326 -1.48 30.69 -24.94
N LYS A 327 -0.97 29.68 -25.65
CA LYS A 327 -1.29 29.42 -27.05
C LYS A 327 -1.47 27.91 -27.33
N VAL A 328 -2.64 27.59 -27.87
CA VAL A 328 -3.00 26.30 -28.48
C VAL A 328 -2.38 26.21 -29.89
N ALA A 329 -1.89 25.03 -30.26
CA ALA A 329 -1.68 24.66 -31.66
C ALA A 329 -1.99 23.17 -31.88
N ASP A 330 -2.81 22.94 -32.91
CA ASP A 330 -3.37 21.68 -33.39
C ASP A 330 -2.43 20.83 -34.25
N GLU A 331 -2.78 19.54 -34.33
CA GLU A 331 -2.60 18.54 -35.40
C GLU A 331 -1.20 18.13 -35.86
N LEU A 332 -0.92 16.81 -35.77
CA LEU A 332 -0.19 16.06 -36.81
C LEU A 332 -0.51 14.55 -36.74
N GLN A 333 -0.52 13.95 -37.94
CA GLN A 333 -1.19 12.71 -38.34
C GLN A 333 -0.35 11.42 -38.14
N LEU A 334 -1.06 10.29 -37.99
CA LEU A 334 -0.57 8.91 -38.03
C LEU A 334 -0.19 8.45 -39.46
N PRO A 335 0.66 7.41 -39.59
CA PRO A 335 0.51 6.43 -40.66
C PRO A 335 0.46 4.95 -40.19
N GLU A 336 -0.16 4.12 -41.04
CA GLU A 336 -0.56 2.72 -40.88
C GLU A 336 0.53 1.65 -41.19
N SER A 337 0.41 0.51 -40.48
CA SER A 337 0.48 -0.93 -40.86
C SER A 337 1.65 -1.62 -41.63
N ALA A 338 2.14 -2.70 -40.97
CA ALA A 338 2.36 -4.12 -41.41
C ALA A 338 3.56 -4.49 -42.34
N PRO A 339 4.07 -5.76 -42.35
CA PRO A 339 3.46 -7.03 -41.91
C PRO A 339 4.33 -8.02 -41.09
N ALA A 340 3.68 -9.13 -40.74
CA ALA A 340 4.13 -10.29 -39.98
C ALA A 340 5.15 -11.20 -40.71
N GLU A 341 6.02 -11.87 -39.95
CA GLU A 341 6.70 -13.09 -40.37
C GLU A 341 6.49 -14.24 -39.37
N THR A 342 6.11 -15.37 -39.94
CA THR A 342 5.96 -16.70 -39.33
C THR A 342 7.31 -17.39 -39.24
N GLY A 343 7.64 -17.98 -38.08
CA GLY A 343 8.82 -18.84 -37.93
C GLY A 343 8.53 -19.99 -36.96
N THR A 344 8.22 -21.16 -37.52
CA THR A 344 8.13 -22.44 -36.81
C THR A 344 9.53 -23.02 -36.54
N SER A 345 9.80 -23.48 -35.32
CA SER A 345 10.80 -24.54 -35.10
C SER A 345 10.42 -25.44 -33.93
N SER A 346 10.35 -26.74 -34.23
CA SER A 346 10.05 -27.87 -33.37
C SER A 346 11.30 -28.44 -32.66
N ALA A 347 11.04 -29.20 -31.58
CA ALA A 347 11.89 -30.19 -30.88
C ALA A 347 12.85 -29.60 -29.82
N ASN A 348 12.99 -30.14 -28.60
CA ASN A 348 12.78 -31.50 -28.09
C ASN A 348 12.16 -31.47 -26.68
N GLU A 349 11.33 -32.49 -26.42
CA GLU A 349 10.78 -32.84 -25.12
C GLU A 349 11.89 -33.41 -24.22
N GLU A 350 12.17 -32.71 -23.13
CA GLU A 350 12.54 -33.34 -21.86
C GLU A 350 11.27 -33.25 -20.99
N GLU A 351 10.77 -34.39 -20.48
CA GLU A 351 9.67 -34.41 -19.52
C GLU A 351 10.16 -33.81 -18.18
N GLU A 352 10.29 -32.48 -18.14
CA GLU A 352 10.16 -31.73 -16.90
C GLU A 352 8.72 -31.86 -16.41
N SER A 353 8.54 -32.05 -15.10
CA SER A 353 7.22 -31.97 -14.47
C SER A 353 6.69 -30.54 -14.62
N SER A 354 6.07 -30.23 -15.75
CA SER A 354 5.58 -28.90 -16.07
C SER A 354 4.40 -28.54 -15.16
N ILE A 355 4.54 -27.42 -14.46
CA ILE A 355 3.47 -26.86 -13.64
C ILE A 355 2.31 -26.49 -14.57
N LYS A 356 1.14 -27.08 -14.34
CA LYS A 356 -0.06 -26.81 -15.14
C LYS A 356 -0.89 -25.73 -14.46
N ILE A 357 -1.05 -24.57 -15.10
CA ILE A 357 -1.84 -23.45 -14.58
C ILE A 357 -3.05 -23.20 -15.48
N VAL A 358 -4.24 -23.12 -14.87
CA VAL A 358 -5.44 -22.63 -15.55
C VAL A 358 -5.87 -21.32 -14.90
N ALA A 359 -5.76 -20.23 -15.65
CA ALA A 359 -6.21 -18.89 -15.23
C ALA A 359 -7.44 -18.48 -16.01
N ALA A 360 -8.46 -17.94 -15.33
CA ALA A 360 -9.69 -17.50 -15.98
C ALA A 360 -10.06 -16.07 -15.61
N GLY A 361 -10.19 -15.18 -16.61
CA GLY A 361 -10.34 -13.72 -16.44
C GLY A 361 -11.60 -13.23 -15.69
N ARG A 362 -12.56 -14.11 -15.38
CA ARG A 362 -13.71 -13.79 -14.49
C ARG A 362 -14.10 -15.03 -13.70
N MET A 363 -14.54 -14.86 -12.45
CA MET A 363 -15.02 -15.97 -11.61
C MET A 363 -16.15 -16.80 -12.24
N LYS A 364 -16.97 -16.21 -13.14
CA LYS A 364 -18.03 -16.92 -13.86
C LYS A 364 -17.50 -17.93 -14.89
N ALA A 365 -16.22 -17.90 -15.20
CA ALA A 365 -15.61 -18.80 -16.17
C ALA A 365 -15.76 -20.29 -15.79
N PHE A 366 -15.70 -20.62 -14.49
CA PHE A 366 -15.94 -21.98 -13.99
C PHE A 366 -17.42 -22.42 -14.05
N HIS A 367 -18.28 -21.66 -14.76
CA HIS A 367 -19.63 -22.10 -15.18
C HIS A 367 -19.64 -22.62 -16.61
N PHE A 368 -18.53 -22.48 -17.35
CA PHE A 368 -18.42 -23.07 -18.68
C PHE A 368 -17.87 -24.49 -18.52
N PRO A 369 -18.62 -25.53 -18.94
CA PRO A 369 -18.17 -26.92 -18.85
C PRO A 369 -16.79 -27.13 -19.47
N SER A 370 -16.50 -26.49 -20.61
CA SER A 370 -15.20 -26.60 -21.30
C SER A 370 -14.00 -26.21 -20.44
N ILE A 371 -14.15 -25.28 -19.49
CA ILE A 371 -13.06 -24.86 -18.59
C ILE A 371 -12.88 -25.90 -17.48
N VAL A 372 -13.98 -26.38 -16.91
CA VAL A 372 -13.98 -27.40 -15.86
C VAL A 372 -13.45 -28.72 -16.38
N GLU A 373 -13.92 -29.16 -17.55
CA GLU A 373 -13.44 -30.33 -18.27
C GLU A 373 -11.93 -30.23 -18.54
N LYS A 374 -11.43 -29.05 -18.93
CA LYS A 374 -10.00 -28.87 -19.16
C LYS A 374 -9.16 -28.95 -17.88
N VAL A 375 -9.67 -28.42 -16.76
CA VAL A 375 -9.00 -28.57 -15.44
C VAL A 375 -8.95 -30.03 -15.02
N ILE A 376 -10.04 -30.77 -15.20
CA ILE A 376 -10.10 -32.21 -14.91
C ILE A 376 -9.13 -32.97 -15.82
N GLU A 377 -9.12 -32.70 -17.12
CA GLU A 377 -8.19 -33.30 -18.07
C GLU A 377 -6.73 -33.07 -17.67
N LEU A 378 -6.37 -31.83 -17.30
CA LEU A 378 -5.01 -31.47 -16.89
C LEU A 378 -4.58 -32.15 -15.60
N SER A 379 -5.52 -32.46 -14.69
CA SER A 379 -5.24 -33.20 -13.47
C SER A 379 -4.80 -34.65 -13.74
N GLY A 380 -5.07 -35.19 -14.94
CA GLY A 380 -4.76 -36.58 -15.29
C GLY A 380 -5.66 -37.61 -14.60
N LYS A 381 -6.72 -37.17 -13.90
CA LYS A 381 -7.69 -38.02 -13.21
C LYS A 381 -9.10 -37.73 -13.70
N GLU A 382 -9.91 -38.77 -13.79
CA GLU A 382 -11.34 -38.64 -14.15
C GLU A 382 -12.14 -37.93 -13.05
N LYS A 383 -11.74 -38.10 -11.78
CA LYS A 383 -12.38 -37.51 -10.59
C LYS A 383 -11.32 -36.97 -9.63
N PRO A 384 -10.69 -35.82 -9.93
CA PRO A 384 -9.64 -35.26 -9.08
C PRO A 384 -10.18 -34.83 -7.71
N ASN A 385 -9.32 -34.92 -6.70
CA ASN A 385 -9.51 -34.28 -5.41
C ASN A 385 -9.18 -32.79 -5.53
N ILE A 386 -10.12 -31.93 -5.18
CA ILE A 386 -10.01 -30.48 -5.32
C ILE A 386 -9.99 -29.84 -3.95
N VAL A 387 -8.97 -29.04 -3.66
CA VAL A 387 -8.98 -28.16 -2.49
C VAL A 387 -9.36 -26.75 -2.95
N TYR A 388 -10.52 -26.27 -2.50
CA TYR A 388 -10.96 -24.90 -2.75
C TYR A 388 -10.40 -23.95 -1.69
N ILE A 389 -9.70 -22.90 -2.14
CA ILE A 389 -9.06 -21.89 -1.30
C ILE A 389 -9.77 -20.56 -1.57
N GLY A 390 -10.63 -20.15 -0.64
CA GLY A 390 -11.56 -19.03 -0.80
C GLY A 390 -11.04 -17.68 -0.34
N THR A 391 -9.76 -17.57 0.02
CA THR A 391 -9.17 -16.45 0.76
C THR A 391 -9.41 -15.10 0.11
N ALA A 392 -9.21 -14.97 -1.21
CA ALA A 392 -9.42 -13.71 -1.93
C ALA A 392 -10.88 -13.23 -1.86
N SER A 393 -11.81 -14.15 -1.65
CA SER A 393 -13.23 -13.84 -1.47
C SER A 393 -13.67 -13.81 0.00
N PHE A 394 -12.73 -13.74 0.94
CA PHE A 394 -12.97 -13.80 2.39
C PHE A 394 -13.76 -15.05 2.80
N ASP A 395 -13.42 -16.19 2.21
CA ASP A 395 -14.10 -17.47 2.43
C ASP A 395 -15.63 -17.33 2.39
N ARG A 396 -16.12 -16.65 1.37
CA ARG A 396 -17.55 -16.52 1.12
C ARG A 396 -18.17 -17.83 0.65
N THR A 397 -19.17 -18.30 1.40
CA THR A 397 -19.89 -19.55 1.09
C THR A 397 -20.65 -19.49 -0.23
N ASP A 398 -21.19 -18.32 -0.61
CA ASP A 398 -21.86 -18.17 -1.90
C ASP A 398 -20.88 -18.33 -3.08
N LYS A 399 -19.65 -17.83 -2.94
CA LYS A 399 -18.59 -17.99 -3.95
C LYS A 399 -18.11 -19.44 -4.06
N PHE A 400 -17.92 -20.11 -2.92
CA PHE A 400 -17.59 -21.53 -2.87
C PHE A 400 -18.62 -22.37 -3.63
N ASN A 401 -19.91 -22.20 -3.32
CA ASN A 401 -20.97 -22.95 -3.98
C ASN A 401 -21.06 -22.66 -5.47
N LEU A 402 -20.84 -21.41 -5.85
CA LEU A 402 -20.89 -20.98 -7.24
C LEU A 402 -19.76 -21.60 -8.08
N ILE A 403 -18.51 -21.53 -7.59
CA ILE A 403 -17.33 -21.99 -8.33
C ILE A 403 -17.27 -23.51 -8.42
N THR A 404 -17.62 -24.20 -7.34
CA THR A 404 -17.44 -25.66 -7.24
C THR A 404 -18.60 -26.46 -7.83
N LYS A 405 -19.69 -25.80 -8.24
CA LYS A 405 -20.91 -26.45 -8.72
C LYS A 405 -20.64 -27.46 -9.84
N LEU A 406 -20.00 -27.02 -10.93
CA LEU A 406 -19.74 -27.90 -12.07
C LEU A 406 -18.76 -29.02 -11.75
N PHE A 407 -17.76 -28.78 -10.89
CA PHE A 407 -16.86 -29.83 -10.43
C PHE A 407 -17.60 -30.92 -9.64
N ARG A 408 -18.60 -30.56 -8.81
CA ARG A 408 -19.47 -31.54 -8.14
C ARG A 408 -20.35 -32.32 -9.11
N GLU A 409 -20.84 -31.68 -10.18
CA GLU A 409 -21.60 -32.33 -11.24
C GLU A 409 -20.74 -33.36 -12.02
N HIS A 410 -19.42 -33.16 -12.08
CA HIS A 410 -18.44 -34.13 -12.59
C HIS A 410 -17.93 -35.12 -11.52
N GLU A 411 -18.64 -35.23 -10.39
CA GLU A 411 -18.32 -36.16 -9.30
C GLU A 411 -16.90 -35.99 -8.70
N CYS A 412 -16.31 -34.79 -8.82
CA CYS A 412 -15.05 -34.46 -8.16
C CYS A 412 -15.26 -34.32 -6.65
N VAL A 413 -14.29 -34.78 -5.85
CA VAL A 413 -14.32 -34.63 -4.39
C VAL A 413 -13.72 -33.28 -4.05
N ILE A 414 -14.46 -32.43 -3.32
CA ILE A 414 -14.03 -31.07 -3.01
C ILE A 414 -13.95 -30.87 -1.50
N GLU A 415 -12.76 -30.53 -1.01
CA GLU A 415 -12.55 -30.06 0.35
C GLU A 415 -12.37 -28.54 0.35
N ARG A 416 -12.89 -27.90 1.40
CA ARG A 416 -12.82 -26.45 1.55
C ARG A 416 -11.75 -26.09 2.56
N LEU A 417 -10.77 -25.28 2.14
CA LEU A 417 -9.74 -24.74 3.02
C LEU A 417 -10.05 -23.26 3.32
N GLY A 418 -10.67 -23.02 4.49
CA GLY A 418 -10.92 -21.68 5.01
C GLY A 418 -9.69 -21.15 5.75
N VAL A 419 -9.14 -20.03 5.31
CA VAL A 419 -7.90 -19.45 5.87
C VAL A 419 -7.90 -17.93 5.93
N SER A 420 -9.00 -17.27 5.53
CA SER A 420 -9.13 -15.81 5.58
C SER A 420 -9.13 -15.27 7.00
N GLU A 421 -9.83 -15.92 7.93
CA GLU A 421 -9.86 -15.55 9.34
C GLU A 421 -9.00 -16.47 10.22
N GLU A 422 -8.34 -15.91 11.24
CA GLU A 422 -7.42 -16.65 12.12
C GLU A 422 -8.08 -17.80 12.88
N LYS A 423 -9.33 -17.63 13.28
CA LYS A 423 -10.11 -18.66 13.99
C LYS A 423 -10.37 -19.91 13.14
N ASP A 424 -10.35 -19.76 11.82
CA ASP A 424 -10.71 -20.82 10.86
C ASP A 424 -9.48 -21.53 10.28
N VAL A 425 -8.27 -21.01 10.52
CA VAL A 425 -7.03 -21.59 10.00
C VAL A 425 -6.78 -22.97 10.64
N PRO A 426 -6.74 -24.05 9.84
CA PRO A 426 -6.45 -25.38 10.36
C PRO A 426 -4.97 -25.54 10.71
N SER A 427 -4.63 -26.59 11.46
CA SER A 427 -3.24 -26.86 11.82
C SER A 427 -2.36 -27.09 10.60
N LYS A 428 -1.05 -26.80 10.72
CA LYS A 428 -0.08 -27.00 9.62
C LYS A 428 -0.11 -28.41 9.05
N GLU A 429 -0.25 -29.42 9.90
CA GLU A 429 -0.31 -30.82 9.49
C GLU A 429 -1.56 -31.10 8.63
N VAL A 430 -2.70 -30.52 9.01
CA VAL A 430 -3.94 -30.61 8.21
C VAL A 430 -3.78 -29.88 6.88
N MET A 431 -3.21 -28.67 6.87
CA MET A 431 -2.96 -27.93 5.63
C MET A 431 -2.03 -28.71 4.71
N ARG A 432 -0.92 -29.25 5.21
CA ARG A 432 0.03 -30.06 4.43
C ARG A 432 -0.64 -31.31 3.86
N ARG A 433 -1.40 -32.04 4.68
CA ARG A 433 -2.12 -33.24 4.23
C ARG A 433 -3.11 -32.91 3.12
N LEU A 434 -3.87 -31.82 3.26
CA LEU A 434 -4.85 -31.42 2.23
C LEU A 434 -4.17 -30.92 0.96
N VAL A 435 -3.23 -29.98 1.07
CA VAL A 435 -2.65 -29.25 -0.07
C VAL A 435 -1.58 -30.05 -0.81
N VAL A 436 -0.72 -30.78 -0.09
CA VAL A 436 0.46 -31.44 -0.65
C VAL A 436 0.26 -32.94 -0.88
N GLU A 437 -0.59 -33.59 -0.08
CA GLU A 437 -0.74 -35.06 -0.10
C GLU A 437 -2.06 -35.53 -0.70
N TRP A 438 -3.13 -34.76 -0.54
CA TRP A 438 -4.48 -35.16 -0.95
C TRP A 438 -4.97 -34.48 -2.24
N ALA A 439 -4.64 -33.20 -2.44
CA ALA A 439 -5.10 -32.41 -3.58
C ALA A 439 -4.46 -32.87 -4.90
N ASP A 440 -5.31 -33.02 -5.91
CA ASP A 440 -4.94 -33.14 -7.32
C ASP A 440 -5.04 -31.79 -8.04
N VAL A 441 -5.97 -30.94 -7.57
CA VAL A 441 -6.20 -29.59 -8.07
C VAL A 441 -6.32 -28.63 -6.89
N LEU A 442 -5.56 -27.54 -6.92
CA LEU A 442 -5.77 -26.40 -6.03
C LEU A 442 -6.65 -25.39 -6.77
N LEU A 443 -7.81 -25.04 -6.21
CA LEU A 443 -8.77 -24.13 -6.83
C LEU A 443 -8.88 -22.85 -6.02
N CYS A 444 -8.25 -21.78 -6.50
CA CYS A 444 -8.21 -20.49 -5.83
C CYS A 444 -9.33 -19.57 -6.34
N SER A 445 -10.07 -18.97 -5.40
CA SER A 445 -11.12 -17.99 -5.74
C SER A 445 -10.53 -16.67 -6.25
N GLY A 446 -11.23 -15.99 -7.15
CA GLY A 446 -10.95 -14.58 -7.47
C GLY A 446 -11.52 -13.62 -6.41
N GLY A 447 -10.95 -12.43 -6.31
CA GLY A 447 -11.35 -11.41 -5.33
C GLY A 447 -10.19 -10.47 -4.97
N ASN A 448 -10.03 -10.16 -3.69
CA ASN A 448 -8.88 -9.42 -3.18
C ASN A 448 -7.64 -10.32 -3.16
N THR A 449 -6.95 -10.41 -4.29
CA THR A 449 -5.73 -11.21 -4.49
C THR A 449 -4.64 -10.84 -3.49
N LEU A 450 -4.55 -9.55 -3.18
CA LEU A 450 -3.53 -9.03 -2.29
C LEU A 450 -3.70 -9.51 -0.85
N HIS A 451 -4.94 -9.48 -0.35
CA HIS A 451 -5.30 -10.08 0.93
C HIS A 451 -4.96 -11.58 0.94
N ALA A 452 -5.27 -12.30 -0.15
CA ALA A 452 -4.95 -13.72 -0.24
C ALA A 452 -3.43 -13.98 -0.16
N LEU A 453 -2.61 -13.25 -0.93
CA LEU A 453 -1.15 -13.42 -0.95
C LEU A 453 -0.53 -13.14 0.42
N LEU A 454 -0.87 -12.02 1.06
CA LEU A 454 -0.37 -11.69 2.39
C LEU A 454 -0.79 -12.75 3.42
N ARG A 455 -2.05 -13.19 3.35
CA ARG A 455 -2.57 -14.18 4.28
C ARG A 455 -1.90 -15.55 4.09
N TRP A 456 -1.65 -15.95 2.85
CA TRP A 456 -0.98 -17.21 2.55
C TRP A 456 0.47 -17.19 3.04
N LYS A 457 1.20 -16.08 2.85
CA LYS A 457 2.55 -15.90 3.43
C LYS A 457 2.54 -15.96 4.95
N GLU A 458 1.60 -15.29 5.60
CA GLU A 458 1.50 -15.24 7.07
C GLU A 458 1.35 -16.65 7.69
N ILE A 459 0.60 -17.53 7.04
CA ILE A 459 0.31 -18.88 7.54
C ILE A 459 1.23 -19.96 6.95
N GLY A 460 2.07 -19.61 5.96
CA GLY A 460 2.95 -20.51 5.22
C GLY A 460 2.22 -21.42 4.22
N LEU A 461 1.05 -21.00 3.72
CA LEU A 461 0.27 -21.77 2.74
C LEU A 461 0.88 -21.66 1.33
N ASP A 462 1.48 -20.53 0.99
CA ASP A 462 2.22 -20.32 -0.26
C ASP A 462 3.34 -21.35 -0.46
N LEU A 463 4.10 -21.65 0.60
CA LEU A 463 5.14 -22.68 0.59
C LEU A 463 4.57 -24.08 0.36
N LEU A 464 3.40 -24.39 0.95
CA LEU A 464 2.71 -25.64 0.69
C LEU A 464 2.21 -25.74 -0.75
N MET A 465 1.76 -24.62 -1.35
CA MET A 465 1.37 -24.59 -2.75
C MET A 465 2.57 -24.79 -3.69
N LYS A 466 3.71 -24.14 -3.44
CA LYS A 466 4.98 -24.33 -4.20
C LYS A 466 5.38 -25.81 -4.16
N LYS A 467 5.37 -26.42 -2.98
CA LYS A 467 5.66 -27.85 -2.79
C LYS A 467 4.66 -28.81 -3.45
N ALA A 468 3.40 -28.43 -3.55
CA ALA A 468 2.39 -29.21 -4.28
C ALA A 468 2.65 -29.13 -5.80
N ALA A 469 3.00 -27.96 -6.32
CA ALA A 469 3.32 -27.78 -7.74
C ALA A 469 4.53 -28.63 -8.18
N GLU A 470 5.58 -28.72 -7.35
CA GLU A 470 6.75 -29.60 -7.59
C GLU A 470 6.41 -31.10 -7.67
N LYS A 471 5.28 -31.52 -7.08
CA LYS A 471 4.78 -32.91 -7.15
C LYS A 471 3.85 -33.19 -8.33
N GLY A 472 3.55 -32.19 -9.17
CA GLY A 472 2.66 -32.31 -10.32
C GLY A 472 1.18 -32.03 -10.05
N THR A 473 0.84 -31.40 -8.92
CA THR A 473 -0.53 -30.90 -8.66
C THR A 473 -0.86 -29.72 -9.56
N VAL A 474 -2.10 -29.59 -10.03
CA VAL A 474 -2.53 -28.50 -10.95
C VAL A 474 -3.09 -27.31 -10.17
N PRO A 475 -2.39 -26.17 -10.04
CA PRO A 475 -2.97 -24.94 -9.56
C PRO A 475 -3.91 -24.31 -10.60
N SER A 476 -5.17 -24.13 -10.24
CA SER A 476 -6.20 -23.46 -11.03
C SER A 476 -6.73 -22.23 -10.28
N GLY A 477 -6.74 -21.07 -10.94
CA GLY A 477 -7.12 -19.79 -10.35
C GLY A 477 -8.23 -19.10 -11.15
N GLY A 478 -9.23 -18.58 -10.45
CA GLY A 478 -10.12 -17.54 -11.00
C GLY A 478 -9.50 -16.16 -10.81
N SER A 479 -9.64 -15.28 -11.80
CA SER A 479 -8.93 -13.98 -11.95
C SER A 479 -8.58 -13.24 -10.67
N ALA A 480 -7.32 -12.84 -10.61
CA ALA A 480 -6.84 -11.60 -9.99
C ALA A 480 -6.93 -10.47 -11.01
#